data_AF-A0A8A1LX65-F1
#
_entry.id   AF-A0A8A1LX65-F1
#
_cell.length_a   1.000
_cell.length_b   1.000
_cell.length_c   1.000
_cell.angle_alpha   90.00
_cell.angle_beta   90.00
_cell.angle_gamma   90.00
#
_symmetry.space_group_name_H-M   'P 1'
#
loop_
_entity.id
_entity.type
_entity.pdbx_description
1 polymer ?
#
loop_
_entity_poly.entity_id
_entity_poly.type
_entity_poly.pdbx_seq_one_letter_code
_entity_poly.pdbx_strand_id
1 'polypeptide(L)'
;MQPLEDTAAKAASKVRSKVKRSSHPTYPWLFPPDCEKDIEPVITQWLKDEANLEYISRKTSKPFKSDPSKNVVEAYAIVWTDKSGILERPFPGKHLVIMGLEYVDENNGLPRFQDKQKLDHGEFILVSGDDNMILSDKGGGISLLIVLDMGGGA
;
A
#
# COMPACT_ATOMS: atom_id res chain seq x y z
N MET A 1 -16.04 -11.37 11.65
CA MET A 1 -15.28 -10.90 10.48
C MET A 1 -13.98 -11.70 10.42
N GLN A 2 -13.50 -12.10 9.25
CA GLN A 2 -12.09 -12.52 9.17
C GLN A 2 -11.23 -11.30 9.55
N PRO A 3 -10.13 -11.43 10.30
CA PRO A 3 -9.19 -10.33 10.55
C PRO A 3 -8.58 -9.83 9.24
N LEU A 4 -8.23 -8.54 9.16
CA LEU A 4 -7.58 -7.97 7.96
C LEU A 4 -6.26 -8.71 7.64
N GLU A 5 -5.59 -9.17 8.69
CA GLU A 5 -4.40 -10.03 8.68
C GLU A 5 -4.58 -11.27 7.79
N ASP A 6 -5.63 -12.07 8.02
CA ASP A 6 -5.90 -13.31 7.26
C ASP A 6 -6.15 -13.01 5.77
N THR A 7 -6.88 -11.93 5.50
CA THR A 7 -7.22 -11.53 4.12
C THR A 7 -5.96 -11.03 3.39
N ALA A 8 -5.10 -10.27 4.07
CA ALA A 8 -3.80 -9.85 3.55
C ALA A 8 -2.89 -11.05 3.25
N ALA A 9 -2.77 -12.01 4.18
CA ALA A 9 -1.95 -13.21 3.98
C ALA A 9 -2.40 -14.06 2.79
N LYS A 10 -3.73 -14.22 2.62
CA LYS A 10 -4.29 -14.92 1.44
C LYS A 10 -3.99 -14.17 0.14
N ALA A 11 -4.12 -12.84 0.14
CA ALA A 11 -3.78 -12.02 -1.02
C ALA A 11 -2.29 -12.12 -1.36
N ALA A 12 -1.40 -12.06 -0.36
CA ALA A 12 0.03 -12.22 -0.55
C ALA A 12 0.40 -13.54 -1.25
N SER A 13 -0.17 -14.66 -0.80
CA SER A 13 0.08 -15.98 -1.41
C SER A 13 -0.32 -16.01 -2.89
N LYS A 14 -1.48 -15.44 -3.24
CA LYS A 14 -1.95 -15.38 -4.63
C LYS A 14 -1.10 -14.45 -5.48
N VAL A 15 -0.79 -13.25 -4.98
CA VAL A 15 0.10 -12.30 -5.67
C VAL A 15 1.47 -12.94 -5.91
N ARG A 16 2.05 -13.58 -4.88
CA ARG A 16 3.35 -14.26 -4.96
C ARG A 16 3.38 -15.31 -6.07
N SER A 17 2.29 -16.07 -6.25
CA SER A 17 2.20 -17.08 -7.32
C SER A 17 2.28 -16.50 -8.74
N LYS A 18 2.04 -15.19 -8.89
CA LYS A 18 2.05 -14.46 -10.17
C LYS A 18 3.36 -13.72 -10.43
N VAL A 19 4.26 -13.68 -9.45
CA VAL A 19 5.58 -13.03 -9.58
C VAL A 19 6.49 -13.90 -10.43
N LYS A 20 6.71 -13.49 -11.69
CA LYS A 20 7.56 -14.22 -12.66
C LYS A 20 9.00 -13.72 -12.74
N ARG A 21 9.31 -12.57 -12.15
CA ARG A 21 10.62 -11.92 -12.18
C ARG A 21 10.94 -11.30 -10.84
N SER A 22 12.21 -11.28 -10.49
CA SER A 22 12.71 -10.74 -9.21
C SER A 22 12.91 -9.22 -9.22
N SER A 23 13.03 -8.60 -10.41
CA SER A 23 13.30 -7.16 -10.53
C SER A 23 12.44 -6.49 -11.61
N HIS A 24 12.24 -5.18 -11.44
CA HIS A 24 11.54 -4.33 -12.39
C HIS A 24 12.55 -3.43 -13.13
N PRO A 25 12.49 -3.28 -14.47
CA PRO A 25 13.52 -2.58 -15.24
C PRO A 25 13.60 -1.07 -14.97
N THR A 26 12.48 -0.45 -14.60
CA THR A 26 12.38 1.01 -14.45
C THR A 26 12.03 1.43 -13.02
N TYR A 27 10.90 0.96 -12.51
CA TYR A 27 10.42 1.25 -11.16
C TYR A 27 11.22 0.55 -10.05
N PRO A 28 11.18 1.11 -8.83
CA PRO A 28 11.76 0.51 -7.64
C PRO A 28 10.92 -0.64 -7.05
N TRP A 29 9.78 -0.95 -7.68
CA TRP A 29 8.92 -2.08 -7.38
C TRP A 29 8.40 -2.72 -8.67
N LEU A 30 7.92 -3.95 -8.57
CA LEU A 30 7.22 -4.66 -9.64
C LEU A 30 5.72 -4.66 -9.37
N PHE A 31 4.92 -4.39 -10.40
CA PHE A 31 3.48 -4.66 -10.42
C PHE A 31 3.23 -6.07 -10.95
N PRO A 32 2.79 -7.03 -10.12
CA PRO A 32 2.41 -8.34 -10.60
C PRO A 32 1.12 -8.24 -11.42
N PRO A 33 1.06 -8.80 -12.63
CA PRO A 33 -0.11 -8.67 -13.50
C PRO A 33 -1.31 -9.46 -12.96
N ASP A 34 -2.52 -9.07 -13.37
CA ASP A 34 -3.78 -9.77 -13.12
C ASP A 34 -4.10 -10.00 -11.63
N CYS A 35 -3.68 -9.10 -10.75
CA CYS A 35 -3.81 -9.25 -9.28
C CYS A 35 -4.98 -8.48 -8.66
N GLU A 36 -5.75 -7.74 -9.45
CA GLU A 36 -6.82 -6.84 -8.98
C GLU A 36 -7.85 -7.60 -8.14
N LYS A 37 -8.27 -8.78 -8.61
CA LYS A 37 -9.23 -9.66 -7.92
C LYS A 37 -8.67 -10.29 -6.64
N ASP A 38 -7.34 -10.33 -6.49
CA ASP A 38 -6.71 -10.91 -5.31
C ASP A 38 -6.56 -9.88 -4.19
N ILE A 39 -6.41 -8.60 -4.53
CA ILE A 39 -6.29 -7.50 -3.57
C ILE A 39 -7.62 -6.84 -3.22
N GLU A 40 -8.63 -6.92 -4.10
CA GLU A 40 -9.97 -6.37 -3.87
C GLU A 40 -10.60 -6.76 -2.50
N PRO A 41 -10.48 -8.02 -2.03
CA PRO A 41 -10.99 -8.39 -0.70
C PRO A 41 -10.30 -7.63 0.44
N VAL A 42 -8.99 -7.38 0.33
CA VAL A 42 -8.21 -6.64 1.33
C VAL A 42 -8.70 -5.19 1.41
N ILE A 43 -8.85 -4.54 0.25
CA ILE A 43 -9.34 -3.15 0.15
C ILE A 43 -10.76 -3.05 0.70
N THR A 44 -11.65 -3.95 0.27
CA THR A 44 -13.05 -3.98 0.72
C THR A 44 -13.15 -4.13 2.22
N GLN A 45 -12.30 -4.97 2.80
CA GLN A 45 -12.30 -5.20 4.23
C GLN A 45 -11.69 -4.04 5.01
N TRP A 46 -10.60 -3.46 4.52
CA TRP A 46 -9.98 -2.27 5.10
C TRP A 46 -10.94 -1.08 5.13
N LEU A 47 -11.70 -0.86 4.04
CA LEU A 47 -12.72 0.21 3.95
C LEU A 47 -13.95 -0.01 4.84
N LYS A 48 -14.20 -1.23 5.33
CA LYS A 48 -15.32 -1.53 6.25
C LYS A 48 -14.99 -1.25 7.71
N ASP A 49 -13.72 -1.03 8.03
CA ASP A 49 -13.27 -0.75 9.38
C ASP A 49 -13.30 0.77 9.64
N GLU A 50 -14.27 1.19 10.44
CA GLU A 50 -14.48 2.61 10.78
C GLU A 50 -13.26 3.24 11.46
N ALA A 51 -12.48 2.46 12.22
CA ALA A 51 -11.28 2.98 12.88
C ALA A 51 -10.20 3.36 11.86
N ASN A 52 -10.08 2.59 10.76
CA ASN A 52 -9.16 2.93 9.67
C ASN A 52 -9.60 4.21 8.96
N LEU A 53 -10.88 4.33 8.63
CA LEU A 53 -11.42 5.53 7.98
C LEU A 53 -11.23 6.77 8.86
N GLU A 54 -11.54 6.66 10.15
CA GLU A 54 -11.37 7.74 11.12
C GLU A 54 -9.90 8.14 11.26
N TYR A 55 -8.98 7.18 11.34
CA TYR A 55 -7.54 7.44 11.40
C TYR A 55 -7.08 8.27 10.19
N ILE A 56 -7.42 7.84 8.97
CA ILE A 56 -7.04 8.53 7.74
C ILE A 56 -7.68 9.91 7.69
N SER A 57 -8.96 10.04 8.05
CA SER A 57 -9.65 11.34 8.06
C SER A 57 -9.04 12.32 9.04
N ARG A 58 -8.63 11.88 10.24
CA ARG A 58 -7.91 12.71 11.20
C ARG A 58 -6.54 13.13 10.68
N LYS A 59 -5.77 12.21 10.09
CA LYS A 59 -4.42 12.50 9.56
C LYS A 59 -4.44 13.43 8.35
N THR A 60 -5.44 13.30 7.49
CA THR A 60 -5.59 14.14 6.28
C THR A 60 -6.43 15.39 6.51
N SER A 61 -7.07 15.52 7.68
CA SER A 61 -8.06 16.56 8.00
C SER A 61 -9.21 16.63 6.99
N LYS A 62 -9.58 15.49 6.38
CA LYS A 62 -10.64 15.41 5.36
C LYS A 62 -11.50 14.16 5.57
N PRO A 63 -12.84 14.27 5.54
CA PRO A 63 -13.71 13.10 5.65
C PRO A 63 -13.64 12.26 4.37
N PHE A 64 -13.93 10.95 4.50
CA PHE A 64 -14.28 10.13 3.35
C PHE A 64 -15.61 10.59 2.74
N LYS A 65 -15.81 10.24 1.46
CA LYS A 65 -17.12 10.34 0.80
C LYS A 65 -18.11 9.37 1.46
N SER A 66 -19.40 9.59 1.24
CA SER A 66 -20.47 8.70 1.75
C SER A 66 -20.28 7.23 1.35
N ASP A 67 -19.68 7.01 0.18
CA ASP A 67 -19.14 5.73 -0.25
C ASP A 67 -17.60 5.81 -0.25
N PRO A 68 -16.92 5.21 0.75
CA PRO A 68 -15.46 5.28 0.89
C PRO A 68 -14.68 4.72 -0.31
N SER A 69 -15.27 3.80 -1.08
CA SER A 69 -14.63 3.25 -2.26
C SER A 69 -14.35 4.32 -3.32
N LYS A 70 -15.14 5.39 -3.36
CA LYS A 70 -14.97 6.54 -4.26
C LYS A 70 -13.78 7.44 -3.91
N ASN A 71 -13.11 7.20 -2.79
CA ASN A 71 -11.84 7.82 -2.45
C ASN A 71 -10.64 6.99 -2.94
N VAL A 72 -10.81 5.70 -3.25
CA VAL A 72 -9.76 4.87 -3.84
C VAL A 72 -9.70 5.15 -5.34
N VAL A 73 -8.60 5.76 -5.80
CA VAL A 73 -8.37 6.07 -7.21
C VAL A 73 -7.79 4.86 -7.93
N GLU A 74 -6.75 4.27 -7.32
CA GLU A 74 -6.00 3.15 -7.84
C GLU A 74 -5.56 2.27 -6.66
N ALA A 75 -5.36 0.99 -6.93
CA ALA A 75 -4.76 0.09 -5.97
C ALA A 75 -3.90 -0.96 -6.67
N TYR A 76 -2.74 -1.24 -6.08
CA TYR A 76 -1.73 -2.10 -6.68
C TYR A 76 -1.11 -3.02 -5.64
N ALA A 77 -1.08 -4.32 -5.94
CA ALA A 77 -0.07 -5.18 -5.34
C ALA A 77 1.29 -4.79 -5.91
N ILE A 78 2.29 -4.64 -5.06
CA ILE A 78 3.66 -4.43 -5.47
C ILE A 78 4.61 -5.39 -4.78
N VAL A 79 5.67 -5.76 -5.50
CA VAL A 79 6.83 -6.45 -4.94
C VAL A 79 7.97 -5.46 -4.91
N TRP A 80 8.50 -5.15 -3.73
CA TRP A 80 9.65 -4.27 -3.60
C TRP A 80 10.89 -4.92 -4.22
N THR A 81 11.69 -4.12 -4.92
CA THR A 81 12.95 -4.58 -5.51
C THR A 81 14.14 -4.03 -4.73
N ASP A 82 15.34 -4.50 -5.01
CA ASP A 82 16.61 -4.01 -4.43
C ASP A 82 17.05 -2.64 -4.98
N LYS A 83 16.23 -2.01 -5.82
CA LYS A 83 16.49 -0.67 -6.35
C LYS A 83 16.21 0.41 -5.31
N SER A 84 17.30 0.89 -4.72
CA SER A 84 17.29 2.02 -3.78
C SER A 84 17.30 3.37 -4.49
N GLY A 85 17.13 4.42 -3.69
CA GLY A 85 17.16 5.81 -4.16
C GLY A 85 16.06 6.65 -3.53
N ILE A 86 15.85 7.84 -4.09
CA ILE A 86 14.77 8.72 -3.69
C ILE A 86 13.77 8.76 -4.83
N LEU A 87 12.54 8.39 -4.54
CA LEU A 87 11.42 8.61 -5.44
C LEU A 87 10.76 9.93 -5.08
N GLU A 88 10.99 10.93 -5.91
CA GLU A 88 10.45 12.27 -5.69
C GLU A 88 8.95 12.31 -5.98
N ARG A 89 8.17 12.67 -4.96
CA ARG A 89 6.71 12.91 -5.04
C ARG A 89 5.98 11.88 -5.90
N PRO A 90 5.93 10.60 -5.47
CA PRO A 90 5.44 9.53 -6.33
C PRO A 90 3.98 9.68 -6.76
N PHE A 91 3.16 10.39 -5.96
CA PHE A 91 1.73 10.58 -6.23
C PHE A 91 1.28 11.99 -5.82
N PRO A 92 1.67 13.06 -6.55
CA PRO A 92 1.41 14.43 -6.14
C PRO A 92 -0.08 14.72 -5.90
N GLY A 93 -0.39 15.39 -4.79
CA GLY A 93 -1.74 15.73 -4.36
C GLY A 93 -2.61 14.55 -3.89
N LYS A 94 -2.07 13.33 -3.83
CA LYS A 94 -2.75 12.12 -3.33
C LYS A 94 -2.17 11.68 -2.00
N HIS A 95 -2.86 10.74 -1.35
CA HIS A 95 -2.36 10.04 -0.17
C HIS A 95 -2.18 8.57 -0.49
N LEU A 96 -1.18 7.94 0.11
CA LEU A 96 -0.87 6.54 -0.09
C LEU A 96 -1.06 5.79 1.21
N VAL A 97 -1.90 4.77 1.19
CA VAL A 97 -1.88 3.73 2.20
C VAL A 97 -0.97 2.62 1.69
N ILE A 98 0.15 2.44 2.37
CA ILE A 98 1.07 1.32 2.12
C ILE A 98 0.78 0.27 3.18
N MET A 99 0.24 -0.85 2.77
CA MET A 99 -0.16 -1.96 3.63
C MET A 99 0.76 -3.16 3.41
N GLY A 100 1.23 -3.79 4.48
CA GLY A 100 1.90 -5.08 4.41
C GLY A 100 0.91 -6.15 3.98
N LEU A 101 1.08 -6.75 2.79
CA LEU A 101 0.38 -7.99 2.48
C LEU A 101 1.07 -9.18 3.16
N GLU A 102 2.37 -9.04 3.38
CA GLU A 102 3.19 -9.88 4.25
C GLU A 102 3.95 -9.02 5.26
N TYR A 103 4.72 -9.66 6.14
CA TYR A 103 5.71 -8.95 6.95
C TYR A 103 6.68 -8.21 6.03
N VAL A 104 6.72 -6.88 6.13
CA VAL A 104 7.68 -6.04 5.40
C VAL A 104 8.43 -5.08 6.30
N ASP A 105 9.73 -4.96 6.10
CA ASP A 105 10.64 -4.02 6.76
C ASP A 105 11.72 -3.55 5.76
N GLU A 106 12.72 -2.80 6.23
CA GLU A 106 13.80 -2.33 5.36
C GLU A 106 14.59 -3.45 4.65
N ASN A 107 14.61 -4.67 5.23
CA ASN A 107 15.37 -5.80 4.71
C ASN A 107 14.65 -6.58 3.62
N ASN A 108 13.36 -6.33 3.42
CA ASN A 108 12.61 -6.88 2.30
C ASN A 108 11.89 -5.80 1.49
N GLY A 109 12.25 -4.53 1.68
CA GLY A 109 12.02 -3.46 0.72
C GLY A 109 10.94 -2.46 1.10
N LEU A 110 10.44 -2.47 2.34
CA LEU A 110 9.67 -1.33 2.85
C LEU A 110 10.53 -0.06 2.75
N PRO A 111 10.02 1.05 2.19
CA PRO A 111 10.72 2.33 2.22
C PRO A 111 10.96 2.80 3.65
N ARG A 112 11.98 3.63 3.83
CA ARG A 112 12.37 4.15 5.15
C ARG A 112 11.43 5.27 5.56
N PHE A 113 10.59 4.99 6.54
CA PHE A 113 9.71 5.98 7.18
C PHE A 113 10.17 6.27 8.60
N GLN A 114 9.98 7.50 9.07
CA GLN A 114 10.36 7.89 10.44
C GLN A 114 9.47 7.20 11.49
N ASP A 115 8.17 7.08 11.21
CA ASP A 115 7.16 6.66 12.18
C ASP A 115 6.93 5.14 12.19
N LYS A 116 7.43 4.41 11.17
CA LYS A 116 7.17 2.97 11.04
C LYS A 116 8.29 2.26 10.30
N GLN A 117 8.92 1.30 10.98
CA GLN A 117 10.07 0.54 10.46
C GLN A 117 9.67 -0.81 9.86
N LYS A 118 8.46 -1.30 10.19
CA LYS A 118 7.92 -2.56 9.69
C LYS A 118 6.40 -2.52 9.59
N LEU A 119 5.83 -3.36 8.74
CA LEU A 119 4.40 -3.64 8.65
C LEU A 119 4.20 -5.15 8.75
N ASP A 120 3.43 -5.59 9.73
CA ASP A 120 2.88 -6.94 9.78
C ASP A 120 1.68 -7.06 8.80
N HIS A 121 1.13 -8.26 8.62
CA HIS A 121 0.04 -8.50 7.67
C HIS A 121 -1.19 -7.63 7.96
N GLY A 122 -1.65 -6.87 6.97
CA GLY A 122 -2.80 -5.96 7.10
C GLY A 122 -2.48 -4.67 7.86
N GLU A 123 -1.31 -4.54 8.48
CA GLU A 123 -0.87 -3.27 9.02
C GLU A 123 -0.50 -2.31 7.89
N PHE A 124 -0.72 -1.01 8.12
CA PHE A 124 -0.41 0.01 7.13
C PHE A 124 0.28 1.23 7.73
N ILE A 125 0.82 2.05 6.85
CA ILE A 125 1.23 3.43 7.08
C ILE A 125 0.53 4.33 6.05
N LEU A 126 0.15 5.53 6.48
CA LEU A 126 -0.31 6.60 5.60
C LEU A 126 0.87 7.51 5.27
N VAL A 127 1.09 7.76 3.98
CA VAL A 127 2.10 8.69 3.48
C VAL A 127 1.47 9.72 2.54
N SER A 128 1.99 10.94 2.55
CA SER A 128 1.65 11.92 1.52
C SER A 128 2.34 11.54 0.22
N GLY A 129 1.61 11.59 -0.90
CA GLY A 129 2.21 11.40 -2.22
C GLY A 129 3.03 12.61 -2.70
N ASP A 130 2.96 13.74 -1.99
CA ASP A 130 3.81 14.92 -2.18
C ASP A 130 5.18 14.81 -1.48
N ASP A 131 5.35 13.83 -0.60
CA ASP A 131 6.60 13.59 0.10
C ASP A 131 7.53 12.69 -0.72
N ASN A 132 8.84 12.91 -0.56
CA ASN A 132 9.84 12.02 -1.15
C ASN A 132 9.83 10.67 -0.42
N MET A 133 9.86 9.58 -1.18
CA MET A 133 9.96 8.23 -0.63
C MET A 133 11.41 7.74 -0.71
N ILE A 134 12.00 7.43 0.44
CA ILE A 134 13.38 6.92 0.53
C ILE A 134 13.33 5.39 0.45
N LEU A 135 13.81 4.85 -0.65
CA LEU A 135 13.73 3.42 -0.95
C LEU A 135 14.91 2.68 -0.31
N SER A 136 14.60 1.50 0.22
CA SER A 136 15.60 0.58 0.78
C SER A 136 16.39 -0.15 -0.32
N ASP A 137 17.53 -0.72 0.02
CA ASP A 137 18.45 -1.43 -0.89
C ASP A 137 18.25 -2.97 -0.86
N LYS A 138 17.12 -3.41 -0.29
CA LYS A 138 16.67 -4.80 -0.25
C LYS A 138 15.24 -4.88 -0.79
N GLY A 139 14.79 -6.09 -1.10
CA GLY A 139 13.50 -6.32 -1.73
C GLY A 139 12.97 -7.73 -1.50
N GLY A 140 11.87 -8.05 -2.18
CA GLY A 140 11.15 -9.31 -2.08
C GLY A 140 9.84 -9.21 -1.32
N GLY A 141 9.69 -8.19 -0.49
CA GLY A 141 8.49 -7.83 0.26
C GLY A 141 7.29 -7.55 -0.64
N ILE A 142 6.09 -8.00 -0.25
CA ILE A 142 4.83 -7.67 -0.92
C ILE A 142 4.04 -6.67 -0.09
N SER A 143 3.69 -5.55 -0.71
CA SER A 143 2.78 -4.56 -0.15
C SER A 143 1.60 -4.30 -1.08
N LEU A 144 0.53 -3.78 -0.50
CA LEU A 144 -0.59 -3.20 -1.22
C LEU A 144 -0.47 -1.67 -1.10
N LEU A 145 -0.36 -1.01 -2.24
CA LEU A 145 -0.50 0.44 -2.38
C LEU A 145 -1.97 0.75 -2.67
N ILE A 146 -2.60 1.55 -1.83
CA ILE A 146 -3.94 2.11 -2.09
C ILE A 146 -3.75 3.62 -2.25
N VAL A 147 -4.05 4.13 -3.45
CA VAL A 147 -3.95 5.55 -3.78
C VAL A 147 -5.28 6.22 -3.48
N LEU A 148 -5.26 7.17 -2.54
CA LEU A 148 -6.43 7.87 -2.07
C LEU A 148 -6.49 9.29 -2.60
N ASP A 149 -7.66 9.67 -3.10
CA ASP A 149 -8.04 11.05 -3.33
C ASP A 149 -8.96 11.54 -2.21
N MET A 150 -8.39 12.33 -1.32
CA MET A 150 -9.11 12.94 -0.20
C MET A 150 -9.61 14.35 -0.54
N GLY A 151 -9.36 14.87 -1.75
CA GLY A 151 -9.59 16.27 -2.10
C GLY A 151 -11.01 16.63 -2.53
N GLY A 152 -11.69 17.46 -1.72
CA GLY A 152 -12.87 18.25 -2.08
C GLY A 152 -14.20 17.51 -1.87
N GLY A 153 -14.89 17.84 -0.77
CA GLY A 153 -16.28 17.43 -0.58
C GLY A 153 -17.11 17.92 -1.77
N ALA A 154 -17.80 16.98 -2.42
CA ALA A 154 -19.02 17.31 -3.14
C ALA A 154 -20.17 17.34 -2.13
#